data_AF-A0A699YNQ1-F1
#
_entry.id   AF-A0A699YNQ1-F1
#
_cell.length_a   1.000
_cell.length_b   1.000
_cell.length_c   1.000
_cell.angle_alpha   90.00
_cell.angle_beta   90.00
_cell.angle_gamma   90.00
#
_symmetry.space_group_name_H-M   'P 1'
#
loop_
_entity.id
_entity.type
_entity.pdbx_description
1 polymer ?
#
loop_
_entity_poly.entity_id
_entity_poly.type
_entity_poly.pdbx_seq_one_letter_code
_entity_poly.pdbx_strand_id
1 'polypeptide(L)'
;MQDLQGHEQAERYAAARKRLGLEGGQRGLGALEYAAGQEGLTRGQLTAFMDRALAKYELKRIDPGSTVGAVGAQSIGEPGTQMTLKTFHFAGVASMNVTLGVPRIKEIINGAKNISTPIMK
;
A
#
# COMPACT_ATOMS: atom_id res chain seq x y z
N MET A 1 -35.98 -13.04 -12.46
CA MET A 1 -35.46 -11.69 -12.84
C MET A 1 -33.93 -11.63 -12.86
N GLN A 2 -33.21 -12.62 -12.33
CA GLN A 2 -31.74 -12.70 -12.37
C GLN A 2 -31.19 -13.37 -13.65
N ASP A 3 -31.99 -14.14 -14.39
CA ASP A 3 -31.52 -14.88 -15.58
C ASP A 3 -31.29 -14.01 -16.82
N LEU A 4 -31.98 -12.86 -16.95
CA LEU A 4 -31.81 -11.99 -18.12
C LEU A 4 -30.45 -11.29 -18.17
N GLN A 5 -29.85 -10.98 -17.02
CA GLN A 5 -28.55 -10.29 -16.96
C GLN A 5 -27.39 -11.21 -17.39
N GLY A 6 -27.48 -12.50 -17.08
CA GLY A 6 -26.48 -13.49 -17.48
C GLY A 6 -26.47 -13.75 -18.99
N HIS A 7 -27.64 -13.74 -19.62
CA HIS A 7 -27.76 -13.89 -21.08
C HIS A 7 -27.19 -12.70 -21.84
N GLU A 8 -27.43 -11.46 -21.40
CA GLU A 8 -26.86 -10.26 -22.04
C GLU A 8 -25.33 -10.21 -21.90
N GLN A 9 -24.80 -10.58 -20.73
CA GLN A 9 -23.35 -10.66 -20.52
C GLN A 9 -22.70 -11.76 -21.37
N ALA A 10 -23.35 -12.91 -21.51
CA ALA A 10 -22.87 -14.00 -22.35
C ALA A 10 -22.85 -13.61 -23.84
N GLU A 11 -23.87 -12.89 -24.32
CA GLU A 11 -23.90 -12.38 -25.69
C GLU A 11 -22.83 -11.31 -25.93
N ARG A 12 -22.64 -10.37 -24.99
CA ARG A 12 -21.57 -9.36 -25.06
C ARG A 12 -20.19 -10.01 -25.10
N TYR A 13 -19.99 -11.07 -24.31
CA TYR A 13 -18.76 -11.85 -24.29
C TYR A 13 -18.54 -12.59 -25.61
N ALA A 14 -19.57 -13.23 -26.17
CA ALA A 14 -19.51 -13.92 -27.45
C ALA A 14 -19.23 -12.94 -28.61
N ALA A 15 -19.86 -11.76 -28.60
CA ALA A 15 -19.65 -10.72 -29.59
C ALA A 15 -18.23 -10.12 -29.52
N ALA A 16 -17.70 -9.91 -28.32
CA ALA A 16 -16.33 -9.45 -28.10
C ALA A 16 -15.30 -10.46 -28.63
N ARG A 17 -15.52 -11.76 -28.39
CA ARG A 17 -14.66 -12.84 -28.91
C ARG A 17 -14.66 -12.92 -30.43
N LYS A 18 -15.84 -12.80 -31.05
CA LYS A 18 -15.98 -12.82 -32.52
C LYS A 18 -15.25 -11.65 -33.19
N ARG A 19 -15.29 -10.46 -32.59
CA ARG A 19 -14.55 -9.27 -33.08
C ARG A 19 -13.04 -9.41 -33.00
N LEU A 20 -12.54 -10.22 -32.06
CA LEU A 20 -11.11 -10.44 -31.83
C LEU A 20 -10.57 -11.66 -32.61
N GLY A 21 -11.39 -12.27 -33.49
CA GLY A 21 -10.96 -13.41 -34.31
C GLY A 21 -10.72 -14.71 -33.54
N LEU A 22 -11.21 -14.80 -32.29
CA LEU A 22 -11.04 -15.96 -31.42
C LEU A 22 -12.19 -16.95 -31.63
N GLU A 23 -12.15 -17.66 -32.76
CA GLU A 23 -13.12 -18.71 -33.10
C GLU A 23 -12.69 -20.07 -32.57
N GLY A 24 -13.63 -20.78 -31.94
CA GLY A 24 -13.51 -22.18 -31.56
C GLY A 24 -12.66 -22.42 -30.32
N GLY A 25 -13.31 -22.84 -29.23
CA GLY A 25 -12.87 -23.60 -28.03
C GLY A 25 -11.40 -23.78 -27.57
N GLN A 26 -10.41 -23.12 -28.16
CA GLN A 26 -9.00 -23.32 -27.87
C GLN A 26 -8.59 -22.45 -26.68
N ARG A 27 -8.11 -23.10 -25.62
CA ARG A 27 -7.57 -22.46 -24.42
C ARG A 27 -6.10 -22.07 -24.65
N GLY A 28 -5.87 -20.97 -25.36
CA GLY A 28 -4.60 -20.23 -25.23
C GLY A 28 -4.62 -19.37 -23.95
N LEU A 29 -3.45 -19.04 -23.37
CA LEU A 29 -3.15 -18.04 -22.31
C LEU A 29 -4.32 -17.65 -21.36
N GLY A 30 -5.10 -18.65 -20.94
CA GLY A 30 -6.52 -18.45 -20.63
C GLY A 30 -6.81 -17.89 -19.25
N ALA A 31 -5.84 -17.88 -18.34
CA ALA A 31 -6.03 -17.35 -16.99
C ALA A 31 -6.24 -15.82 -16.99
N LEU A 32 -5.52 -15.10 -17.87
CA LEU A 32 -5.64 -13.64 -18.01
C LEU A 32 -6.94 -13.24 -18.72
N GLU A 33 -7.35 -13.99 -19.75
CA GLU A 33 -8.63 -13.76 -20.43
C GLU A 33 -9.84 -14.16 -19.58
N TYR A 34 -9.70 -15.19 -18.73
CA TYR A 34 -10.72 -15.58 -17.75
C TYR A 34 -10.87 -14.52 -16.65
N ALA A 35 -9.77 -14.01 -16.08
CA ALA A 35 -9.80 -12.92 -15.11
C ALA A 35 -10.35 -11.61 -15.71
N ALA A 36 -9.95 -11.27 -16.92
CA ALA A 36 -10.46 -10.13 -17.69
C ALA A 36 -11.98 -10.23 -17.96
N GLY A 37 -12.47 -11.43 -18.29
CA GLY A 37 -13.88 -11.70 -18.54
C GLY A 37 -14.78 -11.69 -17.29
N GLN A 38 -14.23 -11.97 -16.10
CA GLN A 38 -14.99 -11.97 -14.84
C GLN A 38 -15.28 -10.54 -14.33
N GLU A 39 -14.45 -9.55 -14.67
CA GLU A 39 -14.59 -8.16 -14.20
C GLU A 39 -14.90 -7.14 -15.31
N GLY A 40 -15.08 -7.59 -16.56
CA GLY A 40 -15.38 -6.70 -17.69
C GLY A 40 -14.20 -5.84 -18.16
N LEU A 41 -12.97 -6.15 -17.74
CA LEU A 41 -11.77 -5.51 -18.26
C LEU A 41 -11.33 -6.18 -19.57
N THR A 42 -11.01 -5.39 -20.57
CA THR A 42 -10.39 -5.88 -21.81
C THR A 42 -8.90 -6.11 -21.61
N ARG A 43 -8.31 -7.03 -22.41
CA ARG A 43 -6.85 -7.27 -22.41
C ARG A 43 -6.05 -5.98 -22.62
N GLY A 44 -6.51 -5.07 -23.47
CA GLY A 44 -5.86 -3.78 -23.70
C GLY A 44 -5.86 -2.87 -22.47
N GLN A 45 -6.95 -2.84 -21.70
CA GLN A 45 -7.02 -2.09 -20.43
C GLN A 45 -6.08 -2.67 -19.38
N LEU A 46 -5.99 -4.00 -19.29
CA LEU A 46 -5.06 -4.66 -18.38
C LEU A 46 -3.60 -4.37 -18.74
N THR A 47 -3.23 -4.49 -20.03
CA THR A 47 -1.88 -4.15 -20.49
C THR A 47 -1.54 -2.69 -20.20
N ALA A 48 -2.44 -1.76 -20.53
CA ALA A 48 -2.23 -0.33 -20.27
C ALA A 48 -2.08 -0.03 -18.77
N PHE A 49 -2.83 -0.73 -17.91
CA PHE A 49 -2.68 -0.61 -16.45
C PHE A 49 -1.30 -1.10 -15.99
N MET A 50 -0.88 -2.28 -16.45
CA MET A 50 0.41 -2.86 -16.10
C MET A 50 1.57 -1.98 -16.56
N ASP A 51 1.52 -1.45 -17.78
CA ASP A 51 2.53 -0.53 -18.32
C ASP A 51 2.63 0.74 -17.45
N ARG A 52 1.49 1.29 -17.03
CA ARG A 52 1.46 2.48 -16.18
C ARG A 52 1.91 2.20 -14.75
N ALA A 53 1.62 1.01 -14.22
CA ALA A 53 2.09 0.59 -12.90
C ALA A 53 3.63 0.44 -12.89
N LEU A 54 4.20 -0.22 -13.90
CA LEU A 54 5.64 -0.38 -14.07
C LEU A 54 6.34 0.97 -14.27
N ALA A 55 5.80 1.84 -15.13
CA ALA A 55 6.36 3.18 -15.33
C ALA A 55 6.36 4.00 -14.01
N LYS A 56 5.28 3.93 -13.22
CA LYS A 56 5.24 4.58 -11.90
C LYS A 56 6.25 3.98 -10.93
N TYR A 57 6.46 2.67 -10.95
CA TYR A 57 7.44 2.02 -10.07
C TYR A 57 8.85 2.52 -10.37
N GLU A 58 9.27 2.52 -11.64
CA GLU A 58 10.60 3.01 -12.03
C GLU A 58 10.80 4.48 -11.63
N LEU A 59 9.78 5.33 -11.79
CA LEU A 59 9.80 6.74 -11.38
C LEU A 59 9.80 6.96 -9.86
N LYS A 60 9.50 5.94 -9.04
CA LYS A 60 9.47 6.04 -7.57
C LYS A 60 10.74 5.53 -6.92
N ARG A 61 11.71 5.08 -7.70
CA ARG A 61 13.04 4.73 -7.20
C ARG A 61 13.77 5.98 -6.73
N ILE A 62 14.52 5.87 -5.65
CA ILE A 62 15.34 6.97 -5.15
C ILE A 62 16.57 7.15 -6.04
N ASP A 63 16.96 8.40 -6.27
CA ASP A 63 18.17 8.69 -7.04
C ASP A 63 19.43 8.26 -6.27
N PRO A 64 20.41 7.63 -6.94
CA PRO A 64 21.70 7.32 -6.33
C PRO A 64 22.38 8.58 -5.78
N GLY A 65 22.97 8.48 -4.59
CA GLY A 65 23.61 9.61 -3.92
C GLY A 65 22.66 10.54 -3.15
N SER A 66 21.35 10.26 -3.12
CA SER A 66 20.40 10.98 -2.27
C SER A 66 20.79 10.88 -0.80
N THR A 67 20.72 12.00 -0.07
CA THR A 67 21.10 12.10 1.35
C THR A 67 20.01 11.56 2.28
N VAL A 68 19.68 10.27 2.16
CA VAL A 68 18.59 9.61 2.89
C VAL A 68 18.80 9.61 4.41
N GLY A 69 20.06 9.63 4.88
CA GLY A 69 20.38 9.65 6.30
C GLY A 69 19.93 10.93 6.99
N ALA A 70 20.21 12.09 6.39
CA ALA A 70 19.79 13.39 6.94
C ALA A 70 18.26 13.55 6.92
N VAL A 71 17.63 13.17 5.80
CA VAL A 71 16.17 13.21 5.66
C VAL A 71 15.50 12.28 6.67
N GLY A 72 16.01 11.06 6.84
CA GLY A 72 15.48 10.11 7.82
C GLY A 72 15.63 10.59 9.26
N ALA A 73 16.79 11.17 9.60
CA ALA A 73 17.04 11.71 10.94
C ALA A 73 16.07 12.86 11.29
N GLN A 74 15.87 13.80 10.36
CA GLN A 74 14.92 14.90 10.55
C GLN A 74 13.47 14.40 10.63
N SER A 75 13.09 13.47 9.75
CA SER A 75 11.76 12.88 9.69
C SER A 75 11.34 12.17 10.98
N ILE A 76 12.31 11.67 11.75
CA ILE A 76 12.07 11.07 13.08
C ILE A 76 12.16 12.13 14.19
N GLY A 77 13.12 13.05 14.10
CA GLY A 77 13.40 14.04 15.13
C GLY A 77 12.27 15.05 15.36
N GLU A 78 11.72 15.63 14.29
CA GLU A 78 10.65 16.63 14.38
C GLU A 78 9.37 16.10 15.06
N PRO A 79 8.80 14.95 14.64
CA PRO A 79 7.63 14.41 15.35
C PRO A 79 7.98 13.92 16.76
N GLY A 80 9.21 13.45 17.00
CA GLY A 80 9.65 13.02 18.33
C GLY A 80 9.61 14.14 19.36
N THR A 81 10.08 15.34 19.00
CA THR A 81 10.03 16.52 19.88
C THR A 81 8.59 17.00 20.08
N GLN A 82 7.76 17.02 19.04
CA GLN A 82 6.33 17.33 19.16
C GLN A 82 5.59 16.37 20.09
N MET A 83 5.91 15.07 20.02
CA MET A 83 5.32 14.07 20.90
C MET A 83 5.62 14.36 22.36
N THR A 84 6.82 14.88 22.67
CA THR A 84 7.23 15.21 24.05
C THR A 84 6.33 16.28 24.67
N LEU A 85 5.98 17.34 23.93
CA LEU A 85 5.06 18.36 24.43
C LEU A 85 3.65 17.82 24.63
N LYS A 86 3.17 16.99 23.70
CA LYS A 86 1.85 16.35 23.83
C LYS A 86 1.79 15.42 25.03
N THR A 87 2.82 14.63 25.29
CA THR A 87 2.85 13.66 26.39
C THR A 87 2.98 14.32 27.75
N PHE A 88 3.73 15.42 27.88
CA PHE A 88 3.75 16.21 29.12
C PHE A 88 2.37 16.79 29.45
N HIS A 89 1.65 17.30 28.45
CA HIS A 89 0.30 17.82 28.65
C HIS A 89 -0.68 16.73 29.12
N PHE A 90 -0.67 15.56 28.46
CA PHE A 90 -1.50 14.43 28.86
C PHE A 90 -1.13 13.85 30.23
N ALA A 91 0.16 13.74 30.55
CA ALA A 91 0.62 13.26 31.84
C ALA A 91 0.18 14.18 32.99
N GLY A 92 0.13 15.50 32.76
CA GLY A 92 -0.37 16.48 33.73
C GLY A 92 -1.88 16.41 33.99
N VAL A 93 -2.68 15.96 33.01
CA VAL A 93 -4.15 15.84 33.15
C VAL A 93 -4.56 14.46 33.65
N ALA A 94 -3.81 13.39 33.29
CA ALA A 94 -4.23 12.02 33.49
C ALA A 94 -3.32 11.18 34.40
N SER A 95 -2.31 11.78 35.05
CA SER A 95 -1.33 11.08 35.91
C SER A 95 -0.72 9.83 35.24
N MET A 96 -0.52 9.89 33.91
CA MET A 96 0.03 8.80 33.11
C MET A 96 1.56 8.91 32.96
N ASN A 97 2.22 7.83 32.55
CA ASN A 97 3.68 7.75 32.43
C ASN A 97 4.25 8.83 31.49
N VAL A 98 5.05 9.72 32.07
CA VAL A 98 5.70 10.91 31.45
C VAL A 98 6.78 10.54 30.42
N THR A 99 7.21 9.29 30.38
CA THR A 99 8.35 8.83 29.56
C THR A 99 8.05 8.77 28.06
N LEU A 100 6.79 8.85 27.63
CA LEU A 100 6.42 8.86 26.21
C LEU A 100 6.97 10.13 25.55
N GLY A 101 7.74 10.03 24.46
CA GLY A 101 8.36 11.19 23.80
C GLY A 101 9.83 10.97 23.43
N VAL A 102 10.60 12.06 23.41
CA VAL A 102 12.05 12.06 23.24
C VAL A 102 12.77 11.21 24.30
N PRO A 103 12.39 11.22 25.60
CA PRO A 103 13.03 10.38 26.60
C PRO A 103 12.98 8.89 26.24
N ARG A 104 11.82 8.39 25.80
CA ARG A 104 11.70 7.01 25.35
C ARG A 104 12.48 6.71 24.07
N ILE A 105 12.47 7.62 23.10
CA ILE A 105 13.25 7.46 21.87
C ILE A 105 14.75 7.35 22.19
N LYS A 106 15.25 8.17 23.12
CA LYS A 106 16.64 8.12 23.58
C LYS A 106 17.01 6.78 24.23
N GLU A 107 16.13 6.23 25.06
CA GLU A 107 16.35 4.91 25.68
C GLU A 107 16.45 3.79 24.65
N ILE A 108 15.56 3.80 23.63
CA ILE A 108 15.52 2.78 22.58
C ILE A 108 16.77 2.85 21.69
N ILE A 109 17.14 4.05 21.23
CA ILE A 109 18.30 4.23 20.34
C ILE A 109 19.60 3.84 21.05
N ASN A 110 19.74 4.16 22.33
CA ASN A 110 20.95 3.85 23.10
C ASN A 110 21.00 2.41 23.63
N GLY A 111 19.94 1.61 23.45
CA GLY A 111 19.86 0.26 24.02
C GLY A 111 20.03 0.26 25.54
N ALA A 112 19.37 1.19 26.23
CA ALA A 112 19.55 1.38 27.67
C ALA A 112 19.19 0.12 28.47
N LYS A 113 20.11 -0.34 29.31
CA LYS A 113 19.91 -1.53 30.18
C LYS A 113 18.78 -1.34 31.19
N ASN A 114 18.66 -0.14 31.74
CA ASN A 114 17.62 0.24 32.69
C ASN A 114 16.75 1.33 32.06
N ILE A 115 15.44 1.10 31.97
CA ILE A 115 14.47 2.05 31.40
C ILE A 115 13.59 2.63 32.50
N SER A 116 13.19 3.90 32.36
CA SER A 116 12.49 4.63 33.42
C SER A 116 11.07 4.10 33.72
N THR A 117 10.36 3.56 32.74
CA THR A 117 9.00 2.99 32.92
C THR A 117 8.84 1.66 32.17
N PRO A 118 9.27 0.53 32.75
CA PRO A 118 9.06 -0.78 32.16
C PRO A 118 7.59 -1.19 32.25
N ILE A 119 7.03 -1.72 31.16
CA ILE A 119 5.68 -2.28 31.10
C ILE A 119 5.78 -3.69 30.52
N MET A 120 5.28 -4.68 31.25
CA MET A 120 5.08 -6.04 30.76
C MET A 120 3.59 -6.24 30.46
N LYS A 121 3.26 -6.83 29.31
CA LYS A 121 1.88 -7.14 28.93
C LYS A 121 1.50 -8.54 29.40
#